data_AF-A0A651EGQ1-F1
#
_entry.id   AF-A0A651EGQ1-F1
#
_cell.length_a   1.000
_cell.length_b   1.000
_cell.length_c   1.000
_cell.angle_alpha   90.00
_cell.angle_beta   90.00
_cell.angle_gamma   90.00
#
_symmetry.space_group_name_H-M   'P 1'
#
loop_
_entity.id
_entity.type
_entity.pdbx_description
1 polymer ?
#
loop_
_entity_poly.entity_id
_entity_poly.type
_entity_poly.pdbx_seq_one_letter_code
_entity_poly.pdbx_strand_id
1 'polypeptide(L)' 'MRCRKAQYPGQKILVVRIEEYVYVVPFVDSDEGRFLKTIIPSRKATRDYLGGHHGERETR' A
#
# COMPACT_ATOMS: atom_id res chain seq x y z
N MET A 1 18.15 1.43 -17.74
CA MET A 1 17.22 0.86 -16.74
C MET A 1 17.34 1.68 -15.45
N ARG A 2 16.47 2.68 -15.22
CA ARG A 2 16.57 3.56 -14.03
C ARG A 2 15.96 2.84 -12.82
N CYS A 3 16.79 2.56 -11.81
CA CYS A 3 16.32 1.97 -10.57
C CYS A 3 15.58 3.04 -9.75
N ARG A 4 14.24 3.04 -9.80
CA ARG A 4 13.38 4.02 -9.12
C ARG A 4 13.62 4.10 -7.60
N LYS A 5 14.14 3.02 -7.00
CA LYS A 5 14.44 2.93 -5.56
C LYS A 5 15.65 3.76 -5.13
N ALA A 6 16.64 3.96 -6.00
CA ALA A 6 17.80 4.80 -5.70
C ALA A 6 17.45 6.29 -5.57
N GLN A 7 16.36 6.72 -6.22
CA GLN A 7 15.90 8.11 -6.19
C GLN A 7 15.03 8.44 -4.96
N TYR A 8 14.59 7.44 -4.19
CA TYR A 8 13.70 7.65 -3.03
C TYR A 8 14.07 6.73 -1.85
N PRO A 9 15.24 6.96 -1.20
CA PRO A 9 15.59 6.24 0.02
C PRO A 9 14.53 6.53 1.10
N GLY A 10 14.10 5.48 1.82
CA GLY A 10 13.11 5.62 2.90
C GLY A 10 11.64 5.65 2.47
N GLN A 11 11.33 5.51 1.17
CA GLN A 11 9.94 5.41 0.73
C GLN A 11 9.31 4.08 1.16
N LYS A 12 8.22 4.18 1.92
CA LYS A 12 7.36 3.07 2.32
C LYS A 12 6.06 3.07 1.51
N ILE A 13 5.30 1.99 1.64
CA ILE A 13 4.05 1.78 0.92
C ILE A 13 2.95 1.48 1.94
N LEU A 14 1.85 2.21 1.85
CA LEU A 14 0.63 1.96 2.60
C LEU A 14 -0.37 1.23 1.70
N VAL A 15 -1.03 0.20 2.20
CA VAL A 15 -2.08 -0.53 1.48
C VAL A 15 -3.39 -0.25 2.21
N VAL A 16 -4.32 0.39 1.52
CA VAL A 16 -5.60 0.83 2.09
C VAL A 16 -6.73 0.18 1.31
N ARG A 17 -7.61 -0.54 2.00
CA ARG A 17 -8.86 -1.01 1.41
C ARG A 17 -9.90 0.10 1.52
N ILE A 18 -10.47 0.49 0.39
CA ILE A 18 -11.64 1.38 0.34
C ILE A 18 -12.69 0.66 -0.51
N GLU A 19 -13.81 0.32 0.12
CA GLU A 19 -14.90 -0.47 -0.47
C GLU A 19 -14.40 -1.80 -1.08
N GLU A 20 -14.52 -1.94 -2.40
CA GLU A 20 -14.14 -3.12 -3.19
C GLU A 20 -12.77 -2.98 -3.86
N TYR A 21 -12.04 -1.91 -3.59
CA TYR A 21 -10.71 -1.67 -4.18
C TYR A 21 -9.62 -1.50 -3.12
N VAL A 22 -8.43 -1.97 -3.48
CA VAL A 22 -7.23 -1.77 -2.68
C VAL A 22 -6.35 -0.74 -3.36
N TYR A 23 -6.01 0.28 -2.58
CA TYR A 23 -5.19 1.40 -2.99
C TYR A 23 -3.82 1.29 -2.35
N VAL A 24 -2.81 1.57 -3.15
CA VAL A 24 -1.42 1.55 -2.75
C VAL A 24 -0.93 3.00 -2.71
N VAL A 25 -0.49 3.46 -1.56
CA VAL A 25 -0.09 4.85 -1.33
C VAL A 25 1.38 4.88 -0.91
N PRO A 26 2.31 5.30 -1.79
CA PRO A 26 3.69 5.51 -1.40
C PRO A 26 3.79 6.72 -0.47
N PHE A 27 4.56 6.59 0.60
CA PHE A 27 4.78 7.65 1.57
C PHE A 27 6.21 7.66 2.08
N VAL A 28 6.61 8.78 2.66
CA VAL A 28 7.90 8.93 3.36
C VAL A 28 7.58 9.34 4.79
N ASP A 29 8.18 8.67 5.76
CA ASP A 29 8.14 9.08 7.17
C ASP A 29 9.17 10.19 7.38
N SER A 30 8.73 11.29 7.97
CA SER A 30 9.56 12.41 8.45
C SER A 30 9.22 12.66 9.93
N ASP A 31 10.08 13.40 10.64
CA ASP A 31 9.86 13.71 12.07
C ASP A 31 8.55 14.50 12.33
N GLU A 32 8.10 15.27 11.35
CA GLU A 32 6.86 16.06 11.42
C GLU A 32 5.61 15.28 10.98
N GLY A 33 5.76 14.06 10.43
CA GLY A 33 4.63 13.24 9.99
C GLY A 33 4.86 12.42 8.72
N ARG A 34 3.77 11.97 8.09
CA ARG A 34 3.80 11.12 6.89
C ARG A 34 3.39 11.89 5.65
N PHE A 35 4.29 11.99 4.68
CA PHE A 35 4.00 12.61 3.39
C PHE A 35 3.51 11.56 2.39
N LEU A 36 2.20 11.56 2.14
CA LEU A 36 1.56 10.72 1.13
C LEU A 36 1.79 11.32 -0.27
N LYS A 37 2.25 10.52 -1.23
CA LYS A 37 2.46 11.02 -2.61
C LYS A 37 1.20 10.93 -3.45
N THR A 38 0.80 9.72 -3.81
CA THR A 38 -0.30 9.50 -4.74
C THR A 38 -0.99 8.21 -4.39
N ILE A 39 -2.31 8.25 -4.30
CA ILE A 39 -3.14 7.08 -4.09
C ILE A 39 -3.27 6.36 -5.44
N ILE A 40 -2.72 5.15 -5.54
CA ILE A 40 -2.74 4.37 -6.78
C ILE A 40 -3.69 3.19 -6.60
N PRO A 41 -4.84 3.14 -7.29
CA PRO A 41 -5.68 1.95 -7.27
C PRO A 41 -4.91 0.78 -7.90
N SER A 42 -4.95 -0.39 -7.27
CA SER A 42 -4.23 -1.56 -7.75
C SER A 42 -5.15 -2.77 -7.79
N ARG A 43 -5.56 -3.17 -9.00
CA ARG A 43 -6.35 -4.40 -9.21
C ARG A 43 -5.63 -5.66 -8.71
N LYS A 44 -4.29 -5.68 -8.84
CA LYS A 44 -3.47 -6.76 -8.29
C LYS A 44 -3.57 -6.80 -6.77
N ALA A 45 -3.44 -5.64 -6.11
CA ALA A 45 -3.60 -5.58 -4.66
C ALA A 45 -5.05 -5.91 -4.25
N THR A 46 -6.05 -5.50 -5.03
CA THR A 46 -7.44 -5.89 -4.78
C THR A 46 -7.59 -7.41 -4.78
N ARG A 47 -7.04 -8.12 -5.77
CA ARG A 47 -7.08 -9.58 -5.78
C ARG A 47 -6.27 -10.21 -4.65
N ASP A 48 -5.06 -9.72 -4.43
CA ASP A 48 -4.13 -10.34 -3.48
C ASP A 48 -4.59 -10.12 -2.02
N TYR A 49 -5.29 -9.02 -1.72
CA TYR A 49 -5.77 -8.68 -0.37
C TYR A 49 -7.29 -8.83 -0.15
N LEU A 50 -8.14 -8.73 -1.19
CA LEU A 50 -9.60 -8.97 -1.08
C LEU A 50 -10.05 -10.30 -1.70
N GLY A 51 -9.33 -10.81 -2.70
CA GLY A 51 -9.63 -12.08 -3.36
C GLY A 51 -9.07 -13.31 -2.62
N GLY A 52 -8.35 -13.11 -1.52
CA GLY A 52 -7.72 -14.15 -0.70
C GLY A 52 -8.52 -14.53 0.56
N HIS A 53 -9.85 -14.50 0.53
CA HIS A 53 -10.66 -15.13 1.58
C HIS A 53 -10.51 -16.66 1.50
N HIS A 54 -9.37 -17.18 1.96
CA HIS A 54 -9.24 -18.56 2.40
C HIS A 54 -8.64 -18.58 3.80
N GLY A 55 -9.53 -18.73 4.79
CA GLY A 55 -9.22 -19.26 6.12
C GLY A 55 -8.65 -18.29 7.16
N GLU A 56 -9.53 -17.86 8.09
CA GLU A 56 -9.31 -17.81 9.55
C GLU A 56 -8.16 -16.90 10.08
N ARG A 57 -8.36 -16.01 11.05
CA ARG A 57 -8.91 -16.30 12.38
C ARG A 57 -9.59 -15.07 13.00
N GLU A 58 -10.74 -15.35 13.58
CA GLU A 58 -11.10 -14.97 14.94
C GLU A 58 -9.92 -14.48 15.80
N THR A 59 -10.00 -13.23 16.24
CA THR A 59 -9.70 -12.88 17.64
C THR A 59 -10.74 -11.86 18.09
N ARG A 60 -11.36 -12.20 19.23
CA ARG A 60 -12.35 -11.46 20.02
C ARG A 60 -12.14 -9.96 20.10
#